data_AF-A0A2E7TA47-F1
#
_entry.id   AF-A0A2E7TA47-F1
#
_cell.length_a   1.000
_cell.length_b   1.000
_cell.length_c   1.000
_cell.angle_alpha   90.00
_cell.angle_beta   90.00
_cell.angle_gamma   90.00
#
_symmetry.space_group_name_H-M   'P 1'
#
loop_
_entity.id
_entity.type
_entity.pdbx_description
1 polymer ?
#
loop_
_entity_poly.entity_id
_entity_poly.type
_entity_poly.pdbx_seq_one_letter_code
_entity_poly.pdbx_strand_id
1 'polypeptide(L)' 'MNWVDLGVAVSLVLVIEGLLPFAAPNRYRKMVESIGRRSEGQLRSVGLAFIVSGLLLLYLIR' A
#
# COMPACT_ATOMS: atom_id res chain seq x y z
N MET A 1 -16.74 12.95 6.19
CA MET A 1 -16.15 11.78 6.88
C MET A 1 -16.16 12.05 8.36
N ASN A 2 -16.55 11.07 9.18
CA ASN A 2 -16.35 11.17 10.61
C ASN A 2 -14.85 10.90 10.90
N TRP A 3 -14.26 11.55 11.91
CA TRP A 3 -12.87 11.31 12.31
C TRP A 3 -12.61 9.84 12.69
N VAL A 4 -13.66 9.17 13.16
CA VAL A 4 -13.67 7.73 13.46
C VAL A 4 -13.41 6.89 12.20
N ASP A 5 -14.04 7.22 11.07
CA ASP A 5 -13.88 6.48 9.82
C ASP A 5 -12.43 6.53 9.32
N LEU A 6 -11.80 7.70 9.45
CA LEU A 6 -10.40 7.89 9.11
C LEU A 6 -9.49 7.06 10.04
N GLY A 7 -9.77 7.07 11.34
CA GLY A 7 -9.05 6.26 12.32
C GLY A 7 -9.11 4.77 12.00
N VAL A 8 -10.30 4.25 11.67
CA VAL A 8 -10.51 2.84 11.28
C VAL A 8 -9.76 2.51 10.00
N ALA A 9 -9.81 3.37 8.97
CA ALA A 9 -9.08 3.16 7.73
C ALA A 9 -7.57 3.05 7.96
N VAL A 10 -7.00 3.94 8.78
CA VAL A 10 -5.57 3.91 9.14
C VAL A 10 -5.24 2.65 9.94
N SER A 11 -6.06 2.26 10.90
CA SER A 11 -5.85 1.02 11.67
C SER A 11 -5.83 -0.22 10.77
N LEU A 12 -6.74 -0.31 9.80
CA LEU A 12 -6.77 -1.43 8.85
C LEU A 12 -5.51 -1.47 7.97
N VAL A 13 -5.05 -0.32 7.47
CA VAL A 13 -3.80 -0.24 6.69
C VAL A 13 -2.62 -0.74 7.53
N LEU A 14 -2.49 -0.32 8.79
CA LEU A 14 -1.41 -0.76 9.68
C LEU A 14 -1.46 -2.27 9.95
N VAL A 15 -2.65 -2.83 10.16
CA VAL A 15 -2.82 -4.29 10.37
C VAL A 15 -2.40 -5.06 9.11
N ILE A 16 -2.83 -4.61 7.93
CA ILE A 16 -2.50 -5.27 6.65
C ILE A 16 -1.00 -5.17 6.35
N GLU A 17 -0.41 -3.98 6.50
CA GLU A 17 1.02 -3.75 6.29
C GLU A 17 1.88 -4.52 7.31
N GLY A 18 1.42 -4.67 8.55
CA GLY A 18 2.12 -5.45 9.59
C GLY A 18 1.99 -6.97 9.45
N LEU A 19 0.94 -7.45 8.77
CA LEU A 19 0.67 -8.89 8.66
C LEU A 19 1.73 -9.62 7.84
N LEU A 20 2.13 -9.07 6.70
CA LEU A 20 3.16 -9.63 5.81
C LEU A 20 4.55 -9.78 6.47
N PRO A 21 5.12 -8.74 7.11
CA PRO A 21 6.40 -8.86 7.81
C PRO A 21 6.31 -9.77 9.04
N PHE A 22 5.16 -9.84 9.72
CA PHE A 22 4.96 -10.74 10.85
C PHE A 22 4.84 -12.22 10.41
N ALA A 23 4.01 -12.51 9.41
CA ALA A 23 3.74 -13.88 8.97
C ALA A 23 4.86 -14.47 8.11
N ALA A 24 5.55 -13.66 7.29
CA ALA A 24 6.57 -14.13 6.36
C ALA A 24 7.74 -13.14 6.18
N PRO A 25 8.57 -12.92 7.22
CA PRO A 25 9.63 -11.91 7.21
C PRO A 25 10.67 -12.11 6.09
N ASN A 26 11.04 -13.35 5.79
CA ASN A 26 11.99 -13.66 4.71
C ASN A 26 11.44 -13.33 3.31
N ARG A 27 10.13 -13.50 3.09
CA ARG A 27 9.47 -13.13 1.82
C ARG A 27 9.37 -11.62 1.70
N TYR A 28 9.00 -10.95 2.79
CA TYR A 28 8.94 -9.49 2.85
C TYR A 28 10.30 -8.86 2.53
N ARG A 29 11.38 -9.34 3.15
CA ARG A 29 12.74 -8.84 2.87
C ARG A 29 13.13 -8.99 1.39
N LYS A 30 12.91 -10.16 0.79
CA LYS A 30 13.19 -10.39 -0.64
C LYS A 30 12.38 -9.46 -1.55
N MET A 31 11.11 -9.23 -1.20
CA MET A 31 10.24 -8.31 -1.94
C MET A 31 10.79 -6.89 -1.89
N VAL A 32 11.13 -6.38 -0.71
CA VAL A 32 11.72 -5.05 -0.53
C VAL A 32 13.05 -4.92 -1.27
N GLU A 33 13.93 -5.92 -1.20
CA GLU A 33 15.19 -5.94 -1.95
C GLU A 33 14.95 -5.94 -3.48
N SER A 34 13.92 -6.63 -3.97
CA SER A 34 13.56 -6.64 -5.39
C SER A 34 13.01 -5.29 -5.87
N ILE A 35 12.27 -4.59 -4.99
CA ILE A 35 11.73 -3.25 -5.26
C ILE A 35 12.87 -2.22 -5.28
N GLY A 36 13.81 -2.31 -4.34
CA GLY A 36 14.97 -1.41 -4.28
C GLY A 36 15.94 -1.53 -5.46
N ARG A 37 15.87 -2.62 -6.23
CA ARG A 37 16.63 -2.79 -7.49
C ARG A 37 15.96 -2.15 -8.70
N ARG A 38 14.70 -1.70 -8.60
CA ARG A 38 14.00 -1.01 -9.69
C ARG A 38 14.43 0.45 -9.76
N SER A 39 14.43 1.03 -10.96
CA SER A 39 14.73 2.45 -11.13
C SER A 39 13.65 3.32 -10.49
N GLU A 40 14.05 4.50 -9.99
CA GLU A 40 13.12 5.46 -9.37
C GLU A 40 11.94 5.82 -10.29
N GLY A 41 12.20 5.96 -11.59
CA GLY A 41 11.16 6.27 -12.58
C GLY A 41 10.08 5.17 -12.66
N GLN A 42 10.48 3.90 -12.62
CA GLN A 42 9.52 2.79 -12.64
C GLN A 42 8.71 2.73 -11.35
N LEU A 43 9.36 2.97 -10.20
CA LEU A 43 8.69 2.97 -8.90
C LEU A 43 7.65 4.10 -8.80
N ARG A 44 7.97 5.28 -9.32
CA ARG A 44 7.03 6.42 -9.37
C ARG A 44 5.85 6.14 -10.28
N SER A 45 6.05 5.55 -11.46
CA SER A 45 4.95 5.21 -12.37
C SER A 45 4.01 4.16 -11.78
N VAL A 46 4.56 3.15 -11.09
CA VAL A 46 3.74 2.15 -10.37
C VAL A 46 2.97 2.82 -9.22
N GLY A 47 3.61 3.70 -8.46
CA GLY A 47 2.94 4.47 -7.41
C GLY A 47 1.80 5.34 -7.95
N LEU A 48 2.02 6.03 -9.07
CA LEU A 48 0.98 6.81 -9.75
C LEU A 48 -0.19 5.94 -10.20
N ALA A 49 0.09 4.76 -10.78
CA ALA A 49 -0.96 3.83 -11.18
C ALA A 49 -1.82 3.37 -9.99
N PHE A 50 -1.21 3.09 -8.83
CA PHE A 50 -1.94 2.76 -7.60
C PHE A 50 -2.78 3.92 -7.08
N ILE A 51 -2.23 5.14 -7.06
CA ILE A 51 -2.95 6.34 -6.62
C ILE A 51 -4.18 6.58 -7.52
N VAL A 52 -4.01 6.55 -8.84
CA VAL A 52 -5.10 6.75 -9.81
C VAL A 52 -6.16 5.66 -9.66
N SER A 53 -5.75 4.39 -9.58
CA SER A 53 -6.69 3.28 -9.39
C SER A 53 -7.46 3.39 -8.07
N GLY A 54 -6.78 3.77 -6.99
CA GLY A 54 -7.41 4.00 -5.70
C GLY A 54 -8.41 5.15 -5.72
N LEU A 55 -8.10 6.24 -6.44
CA LEU A 55 -8.99 7.38 -6.61
C LEU A 55 -10.23 7.01 -7.44
N LEU A 56 -10.05 6.22 -8.51
CA LEU A 56 -11.14 5.70 -9.33
C LEU A 56 -12.06 4.77 -8.53
N LEU A 57 -11.49 3.86 -7.74
CA LEU A 57 -12.27 2.97 -6.87
C LEU A 57 -13.02 3.77 -5.80
N LEU A 58 -12.37 4.77 -5.19
CA LEU A 58 -13.03 5.65 -4.23
C LEU A 58 -14.22 6.37 -4.88
N TYR A 59 -14.06 6.92 -6.09
CA TYR A 59 -15.14 7.59 -6.83
C TYR A 59 -16.26 6.65 -7.29
N LEU A 60 -15.97 5.37 -7.51
CA LEU A 60 -16.98 4.38 -7.91
C LEU A 60 -17.81 3.88 -6.71
N ILE A 61 -17.17 3.72 -5.55
CA ILE A 61 -17.79 3.21 -4.33
C ILE A 61 -18.48 4.31 -3.53
N ARG A 62 -18.00 5.56 -3.65
CA ARG A 62 -18.47 6.74 -2.91
C ARG A 62 -19.19 7.71 -3.84
#